data_AF-A0A172UCT6-F1
#
_entry.id   AF-A0A172UCT6-F1
#
_cell.length_a   1.000
_cell.length_b   1.000
_cell.length_c   1.000
_cell.angle_alpha   90.00
_cell.angle_beta   90.00
_cell.angle_gamma   90.00
#
_symmetry.space_group_name_H-M   'P 1'
#
loop_
_entity.id
_entity.type
_entity.pdbx_description
1 polymer ?
#
loop_
_entity_poly.entity_id
_entity_poly.type
_entity_poly.pdbx_seq_one_letter_code
_entity_poly.pdbx_strand_id
1 'polypeptide(L)'
;MNIVKKTLASFLVIAAALVSTSANANSAGDAKVRAAAEGTVAKVEEAVSLLDKGADKAEVLKALGEVRQLQKEFRYEQTERLRQKAGDKLKVARDEIEKGDANGPASLKATLELYKEMLKVYLAAH
;
A
#
# COMPACT_ATOMS: atom_id res chain seq x y z
N MET A 1 -10.07 -35.25 16.97
CA MET A 1 -9.57 -34.12 17.79
C MET A 1 -8.14 -34.45 18.20
N ASN A 2 -7.16 -33.64 17.80
CA ASN A 2 -5.79 -33.53 18.33
C ASN A 2 -5.09 -32.44 17.48
N ILE A 3 -5.11 -31.17 17.91
CA ILE A 3 -4.07 -30.56 18.77
C ILE A 3 -2.67 -30.67 18.11
N VAL A 4 -2.48 -29.87 17.06
CA VAL A 4 -1.18 -29.35 16.63
C VAL A 4 -1.41 -27.84 16.56
N LYS A 5 -1.40 -27.09 17.68
CA LYS A 5 -0.25 -26.60 18.44
C LYS A 5 0.93 -26.20 17.54
N LYS A 6 1.07 -24.87 17.38
CA LYS A 6 2.28 -24.02 17.28
C LYS A 6 2.24 -23.13 16.03
N THR A 7 1.75 -21.90 16.14
CA THR A 7 2.59 -20.69 16.35
C THR A 7 3.79 -20.61 15.40
N LEU A 8 3.55 -20.04 14.22
CA LEU A 8 4.51 -19.37 13.34
C LEU A 8 3.75 -18.16 12.78
N ALA A 9 4.21 -16.92 12.78
CA ALA A 9 5.49 -16.40 13.20
C ALA A 9 5.29 -14.91 13.49
N SER A 10 5.52 -14.51 14.73
CA SER A 10 5.89 -13.14 15.05
C SER A 10 7.28 -12.91 14.46
N PHE A 11 7.40 -12.13 13.38
CA PHE A 11 8.69 -11.65 12.91
C PHE A 11 8.63 -10.19 12.48
N LEU A 12 9.39 -9.39 13.26
CA LEU A 12 10.23 -8.27 12.84
C LEU A 12 9.58 -6.93 12.49
N VAL A 13 9.51 -6.10 13.54
CA VAL A 13 10.09 -4.75 13.67
C VAL A 13 10.67 -4.16 12.36
N ILE A 14 10.06 -3.06 11.90
CA ILE A 14 10.80 -2.01 11.18
C ILE A 14 10.91 -0.83 12.13
N ALA A 15 12.14 -0.60 12.59
CA ALA A 15 12.53 0.59 13.32
C ALA A 15 12.47 1.79 12.36
N ALA A 16 11.47 2.66 12.51
CA ALA A 16 11.54 4.01 11.97
C ALA A 16 12.40 4.83 12.94
N ALA A 17 13.67 5.03 12.57
CA ALA A 17 14.56 5.94 13.26
C ALA A 17 13.95 7.35 13.27
N LEU A 18 13.92 7.93 14.47
CA LEU A 18 13.51 9.30 14.77
C LEU A 18 14.31 10.28 13.92
N VAL A 19 13.68 10.90 12.92
CA VAL A 19 14.15 12.17 12.36
C VAL A 19 13.30 13.27 12.98
N SER A 20 13.84 13.88 14.03
CA SER A 20 13.30 15.09 14.63
C SER A 20 13.25 16.19 13.57
N THR A 21 12.03 16.56 13.16
CA THR A 21 11.76 17.85 12.52
C THR A 21 10.61 18.51 13.25
N SER A 22 10.80 19.81 13.45
CA SER A 22 10.02 20.77 14.24
C SER A 22 8.50 20.57 14.21
N ALA A 23 7.92 20.56 15.41
CA ALA A 23 6.48 20.59 15.63
C ALA A 23 5.86 21.89 15.09
N ASN A 24 5.26 21.81 13.90
CA ASN A 24 4.22 22.73 13.47
C ASN A 24 2.86 22.18 13.91
N ALA A 25 1.89 23.03 14.26
CA ALA A 25 0.54 22.60 14.63
C ALA A 25 -0.23 21.85 13.50
N ASN A 26 0.35 21.78 12.30
CA ASN A 26 -0.09 20.96 11.16
C ASN A 26 0.41 19.49 11.22
N SER A 27 1.34 19.20 12.13
CA SER A 27 2.09 17.93 12.23
C SER A 27 1.24 16.69 12.43
N ALA A 28 0.09 16.78 13.10
CA ALA A 28 -0.79 15.62 13.30
C ALA A 28 -1.49 15.19 12.00
N GLY A 29 -1.91 16.16 11.18
CA GLY A 29 -2.49 15.92 9.86
C GLY A 29 -1.44 15.37 8.90
N ASP A 30 -0.26 16.00 8.88
CA ASP A 30 0.85 15.59 8.02
C ASP A 30 1.38 14.20 8.40
N ALA A 31 1.55 13.90 9.70
CA ALA A 31 1.94 12.56 10.15
C ALA A 31 0.91 11.48 9.76
N LYS A 32 -0.39 11.79 9.80
CA LYS A 32 -1.45 10.85 9.38
C LYS A 32 -1.40 10.60 7.87
N VAL A 33 -1.26 11.66 7.06
CA VAL A 33 -1.14 11.54 5.60
C VAL A 33 0.12 10.78 5.22
N ARG A 34 1.25 11.05 5.88
CA ARG A 34 2.50 10.33 5.69
C ARG A 34 2.37 8.85 6.01
N ALA A 35 1.80 8.51 7.18
CA ALA A 35 1.59 7.12 7.57
C ALA A 35 0.66 6.39 6.58
N ALA A 36 -0.39 7.06 6.09
CA ALA A 36 -1.26 6.51 5.05
C ALA A 36 -0.54 6.31 3.72
N ALA A 37 0.33 7.25 3.32
CA ALA A 37 1.12 7.17 2.09
C ALA A 37 2.12 6.01 2.12
N GLU A 38 2.94 5.96 3.17
CA GLU A 38 3.92 4.89 3.38
C GLU A 38 3.23 3.53 3.52
N GLY A 39 2.13 3.46 4.28
CA GLY A 39 1.32 2.25 4.43
C GLY A 39 0.69 1.79 3.12
N THR A 40 0.19 2.71 2.29
CA THR A 40 -0.38 2.37 0.97
C THR A 40 0.68 1.75 0.08
N VAL A 41 1.88 2.35 -0.02
CA VAL A 41 2.98 1.81 -0.83
C VAL A 41 3.39 0.43 -0.31
N ALA A 42 3.69 0.31 0.98
CA ALA A 42 4.12 -0.94 1.59
C ALA A 42 3.09 -2.07 1.37
N LYS A 43 1.80 -1.75 1.44
CA LYS A 43 0.74 -2.74 1.27
C LYS A 43 0.55 -3.18 -0.18
N VAL A 44 0.79 -2.30 -1.15
CA VAL A 44 0.83 -2.70 -2.56
C VAL A 44 2.07 -3.56 -2.83
N GLU A 45 3.23 -3.25 -2.23
CA GLU A 45 4.43 -4.09 -2.32
C GLU A 45 4.20 -5.49 -1.72
N GLU A 46 3.50 -5.57 -0.59
CA GLU A 46 3.07 -6.84 -0.01
C GLU A 46 2.20 -7.63 -0.99
N ALA A 47 1.19 -6.99 -1.61
CA ALA A 47 0.33 -7.64 -2.59
C ALA A 47 1.08 -8.14 -3.84
N VAL A 48 2.07 -7.37 -4.31
CA VAL A 48 2.97 -7.78 -5.41
C VAL A 48 3.82 -8.99 -4.99
N SER A 49 4.39 -8.95 -3.79
CA SER A 49 5.20 -10.04 -3.23
C SER A 49 4.39 -11.33 -3.05
N LEU A 50 3.13 -11.23 -2.63
CA LEU A 50 2.19 -12.35 -2.54
C LEU A 50 1.95 -12.98 -3.92
N LEU A 51 1.70 -12.18 -4.96
CA LEU A 51 1.55 -12.68 -6.33
C LEU A 51 2.82 -13.36 -6.83
N ASP A 52 3.98 -12.73 -6.65
CA ASP A 52 5.27 -13.25 -7.12
C ASP A 52 5.64 -14.57 -6.41
N LYS A 53 5.14 -14.80 -5.18
CA LYS A 53 5.30 -16.06 -4.43
C LYS A 53 4.24 -17.12 -4.72
N GLY A 54 3.26 -16.82 -5.58
CA GLY A 54 2.16 -17.73 -5.88
C GLY A 54 1.19 -17.93 -4.71
N ALA A 55 1.01 -16.91 -3.86
CA ALA A 55 0.02 -16.94 -2.79
C ALA A 55 -1.41 -17.08 -3.34
N ASP A 56 -2.33 -17.53 -2.48
CA ASP A 56 -3.72 -17.71 -2.85
C ASP A 56 -4.36 -16.38 -3.28
N LYS A 57 -5.21 -16.44 -4.31
CA LYS A 57 -5.95 -15.28 -4.83
C LYS A 57 -6.70 -14.51 -3.73
N ALA A 58 -7.28 -15.23 -2.77
CA ALA A 58 -8.01 -14.63 -1.66
C ALA A 58 -7.10 -13.78 -0.75
N GLU A 59 -5.85 -14.21 -0.55
CA GLU A 59 -4.86 -13.49 0.25
C GLU A 59 -4.43 -12.19 -0.45
N VAL A 60 -4.16 -12.27 -1.76
CA VAL A 60 -3.85 -11.09 -2.58
C VAL A 60 -5.01 -10.10 -2.56
N LEU A 61 -6.25 -10.56 -2.79
CA LEU A 61 -7.43 -9.69 -2.80
C LEU A 61 -7.70 -9.05 -1.43
N LYS A 62 -7.39 -9.74 -0.33
CA LYS A 62 -7.46 -9.17 1.02
C LYS A 62 -6.46 -8.02 1.17
N ALA A 63 -5.20 -8.21 0.77
CA ALA A 63 -4.19 -7.16 0.82
C ALA A 63 -4.62 -5.92 -0.01
N LEU A 64 -5.17 -6.12 -1.21
CA LEU A 64 -5.71 -5.03 -2.04
C LEU A 64 -6.91 -4.32 -1.40
N GLY A 65 -7.70 -5.02 -0.59
CA GLY A 65 -8.76 -4.42 0.22
C GLY A 65 -8.21 -3.43 1.24
N GLU A 66 -7.08 -3.74 1.87
CA GLU A 66 -6.39 -2.86 2.83
C GLU A 66 -5.76 -1.65 2.13
N VAL A 67 -5.13 -1.85 0.95
CA VAL A 67 -4.68 -0.75 0.07
C VAL A 67 -5.82 0.24 -0.19
N ARG A 68 -7.03 -0.27 -0.52
CA ARG A 68 -8.19 0.57 -0.83
C ARG A 68 -8.62 1.44 0.36
N GLN A 69 -8.41 1.00 1.59
CA GLN A 69 -8.71 1.80 2.77
C GLN A 69 -7.63 2.86 3.01
N LEU A 70 -6.34 2.45 2.95
CA LEU A 70 -5.21 3.35 3.19
C LEU A 70 -5.16 4.51 2.18
N GLN A 71 -5.41 4.24 0.89
CA GLN A 71 -5.39 5.29 -0.15
C GLN A 71 -6.42 6.40 0.08
N LYS A 72 -7.48 6.16 0.88
CA LYS A 72 -8.50 7.18 1.18
C LYS A 72 -7.95 8.27 2.09
N GLU A 73 -6.97 7.93 2.92
CA GLU A 73 -6.31 8.82 3.87
C GLU A 73 -5.03 9.41 3.27
N PHE A 74 -4.48 8.83 2.19
CA PHE A 74 -3.40 9.44 1.42
C PHE A 74 -3.93 10.60 0.55
N ARG A 75 -4.29 11.71 1.20
CA ARG A 75 -4.79 12.92 0.55
C ARG A 75 -3.76 14.03 0.59
N TYR A 76 -3.28 14.39 -0.59
CA TYR A 76 -2.42 15.54 -0.78
C TYR A 76 -2.74 16.21 -2.11
N GLU A 77 -3.09 17.48 -2.06
CA GLU A 77 -3.68 18.24 -3.17
C GLU A 77 -2.82 18.17 -4.44
N GLN A 78 -1.51 18.34 -4.32
CA GLN A 78 -0.59 18.31 -5.46
C GLN A 78 -0.53 16.96 -6.18
N THR A 79 -1.01 15.88 -5.53
CA THR A 79 -1.04 14.52 -6.08
C THR A 79 -2.43 14.05 -6.45
N GLU A 80 -3.47 14.89 -6.38
CA GLU A 80 -4.87 14.45 -6.55
C GLU A 80 -5.12 13.77 -7.92
N ARG A 81 -4.52 14.29 -9.00
CA ARG A 81 -4.61 13.66 -10.33
C ARG A 81 -3.93 12.29 -10.36
N LEU A 82 -2.76 12.16 -9.72
CA LEU A 82 -2.07 10.88 -9.60
C LEU A 82 -2.88 9.89 -8.75
N ARG A 83 -3.51 10.37 -7.68
CA ARG A 83 -4.36 9.55 -6.81
C ARG A 83 -5.57 8.98 -7.53
N GLN A 84 -6.24 9.78 -8.35
CA GLN A 84 -7.35 9.29 -9.19
C GLN A 84 -6.87 8.20 -10.14
N LYS A 85 -5.76 8.45 -10.85
CA LYS A 85 -5.15 7.47 -11.76
C LYS A 85 -4.73 6.18 -11.03
N ALA A 86 -4.15 6.30 -9.85
CA ALA A 86 -3.76 5.16 -9.02
C ALA A 86 -4.98 4.36 -8.54
N GLY A 87 -6.04 5.04 -8.11
CA GLY A 87 -7.30 4.42 -7.70
C GLY A 87 -7.99 3.65 -8.84
N ASP A 88 -8.04 4.23 -10.03
CA ASP A 88 -8.58 3.58 -11.23
C ASP A 88 -7.74 2.36 -11.63
N LYS A 89 -6.41 2.50 -11.64
CA LYS A 89 -5.49 1.41 -11.96
C LYS A 89 -5.56 0.29 -10.93
N LEU A 90 -5.70 0.61 -9.64
CA LEU A 90 -5.90 -0.36 -8.57
C LEU A 90 -7.19 -1.17 -8.78
N LYS A 91 -8.28 -0.50 -9.21
CA LYS A 91 -9.54 -1.18 -9.52
C LYS A 91 -9.34 -2.18 -10.66
N VAL A 92 -8.70 -1.76 -11.75
CA VAL A 92 -8.37 -2.63 -12.89
C VAL A 92 -7.51 -3.82 -12.44
N ALA A 93 -6.41 -3.57 -11.72
CA ALA A 93 -5.53 -4.62 -11.23
C ALA A 93 -6.27 -5.63 -10.34
N ARG A 94 -7.12 -5.15 -9.43
CA ARG A 94 -7.95 -6.01 -8.58
C ARG A 94 -8.89 -6.88 -9.41
N ASP A 95 -9.58 -6.30 -10.39
CA ASP A 95 -10.54 -7.03 -11.24
C ASP A 95 -9.84 -8.07 -12.12
N GLU A 96 -8.65 -7.75 -12.65
CA GLU A 96 -7.79 -8.68 -13.39
C GLU A 96 -7.32 -9.85 -12.51
N ILE A 97 -6.82 -9.56 -11.30
CA ILE A 97 -6.42 -10.59 -10.33
C ILE A 97 -7.61 -11.47 -9.92
N GLU A 98 -8.77 -10.86 -9.69
CA GLU A 98 -10.00 -11.56 -9.30
C GLU A 98 -10.42 -12.59 -10.37
N LYS A 99 -10.26 -12.23 -11.65
CA LYS A 99 -10.55 -13.07 -12.82
C LYS A 99 -9.43 -14.05 -13.19
N GLY A 100 -8.24 -13.92 -12.60
CA GLY A 100 -7.07 -14.71 -12.98
C GLY A 100 -6.47 -14.30 -14.33
N ASP A 101 -6.63 -13.04 -14.71
CA ASP A 101 -6.07 -12.47 -15.94
C ASP A 101 -4.54 -12.36 -15.84
N ALA A 102 -3.84 -12.72 -16.92
CA ALA A 102 -2.39 -12.65 -17.01
C ALA A 102 -1.84 -11.21 -16.85
N ASN A 103 -2.66 -10.19 -17.10
CA ASN A 103 -2.29 -8.78 -16.93
C ASN A 103 -2.28 -8.32 -15.46
N GLY A 104 -2.94 -9.05 -14.56
CA GLY A 104 -3.12 -8.64 -13.16
C GLY A 104 -1.81 -8.23 -12.45
N PRO A 105 -0.74 -9.05 -12.50
CA PRO A 105 0.55 -8.69 -11.91
C PRO A 105 1.17 -7.42 -12.51
N ALA A 106 1.08 -7.23 -13.83
CA ALA A 106 1.62 -6.05 -14.50
C ALA A 106 0.82 -4.79 -14.14
N SER A 107 -0.50 -4.87 -14.11
CA SER A 107 -1.36 -3.77 -13.68
C SER A 107 -1.15 -3.40 -12.21
N LEU A 108 -0.92 -4.39 -11.33
CA LEU A 108 -0.61 -4.12 -9.93
C LEU A 108 0.74 -3.43 -9.77
N LYS A 109 1.78 -3.86 -10.50
CA LYS A 109 3.09 -3.18 -10.51
C LYS A 109 2.98 -1.75 -11.04
N ALA A 110 2.19 -1.52 -12.10
CA ALA A 110 1.91 -0.16 -12.57
C ALA A 110 1.16 0.70 -11.54
N THR A 111 0.29 0.09 -10.74
CA THR A 111 -0.40 0.76 -9.63
C THR A 111 0.60 1.14 -8.52
N LEU A 112 1.54 0.26 -8.21
CA LEU A 112 2.60 0.52 -7.23
C LEU A 112 3.43 1.74 -7.59
N GLU A 113 3.86 1.83 -8.86
CA GLU A 113 4.69 2.95 -9.32
C GLU A 113 3.97 4.30 -9.18
N LEU A 114 2.65 4.35 -9.40
CA LEU A 114 1.87 5.57 -9.18
C LEU A 114 1.84 5.97 -7.70
N TYR A 115 1.65 5.04 -6.78
CA TYR A 115 1.68 5.36 -5.35
C TYR A 115 3.09 5.76 -4.87
N LYS A 116 4.15 5.17 -5.43
CA LYS A 116 5.54 5.60 -5.20
C LYS A 116 5.79 7.01 -5.69
N GLU A 117 5.29 7.36 -6.87
CA GLU A 117 5.38 8.72 -7.42
C GLU A 117 4.64 9.72 -6.50
N MET A 118 3.42 9.38 -6.06
CA MET A 118 2.69 10.23 -5.11
C MET A 118 3.47 10.42 -3.80
N LEU A 119 4.02 9.34 -3.22
CA LEU A 119 4.79 9.40 -1.98
C LEU A 119 6.04 10.27 -2.16
N LYS A 120 6.73 10.13 -3.29
CA LYS A 120 7.88 10.97 -3.63
C LYS A 120 7.52 12.46 -3.69
N VAL A 121 6.40 12.81 -4.32
CA VAL A 121 5.94 14.21 -4.39
C VAL A 121 5.61 14.74 -2.99
N TYR A 122 4.94 13.93 -2.16
CA TYR A 122 4.62 14.31 -0.78
C TYR A 122 5.89 14.55 0.06
N LEU A 123 6.86 13.63 0.01
CA LEU A 123 8.13 13.72 0.74
C LEU A 123 9.06 14.84 0.23
N ALA A 124 8.88 15.29 -1.02
CA ALA A 124 9.64 16.44 -1.52
C ALA A 124 9.13 17.77 -0.94
N ALA A 125 7.90 17.79 -0.42
CA ALA A 125 7.23 18.98 0.10
C ALA A 125 7.18 19.05 1.64
N HIS A 126 7.60 17.98 2.35
CA HIS A 126 7.57 17.85 3.81
C HIS A 126 8.86 17.22 4.32
#